data_AF-A0A1N6CNA6-F1
#
_entry.id   AF-A0A1N6CNA6-F1
#
_cell.length_a   1.000
_cell.length_b   1.000
_cell.length_c   1.000
_cell.angle_alpha   90.00
_cell.angle_beta   90.00
_cell.angle_gamma   90.00
#
_symmetry.space_group_name_H-M   'P 1'
#
loop_
_entity.id
_entity.type
_entity.pdbx_description
1 polymer ?
#
loop_
_entity_poly.entity_id
_entity_poly.type
_entity_poly.pdbx_seq_one_letter_code
_entity_poly.pdbx_strand_id
1 'polypeptide(L)'
;MILSALLLAAAPAAEPPMTVDEEIVVIGKRLEGISVLVGRTPEGKLTCSVDRTSGSTRLDKRLCKTAAKCVRDNSDNPVDAVIKSCIDQKKPKLLAQLRKEMRKERR
;
A
#
# COMPACT_ATOMS: atom_id res chain seq x y z
N MET A 1 36.02 -3.08 48.34
CA MET A 1 34.68 -3.54 47.92
C MET A 1 34.59 -3.40 46.42
N ILE A 2 34.58 -4.52 45.70
CA ILE A 2 34.57 -4.55 44.23
C ILE A 2 33.25 -5.21 43.85
N LEU A 3 32.33 -4.44 43.28
CA LEU A 3 31.10 -4.98 42.69
C LEU A 3 30.82 -4.23 41.37
N SER A 4 31.66 -4.49 40.37
CA SER A 4 31.44 -4.04 39.00
C SER A 4 30.42 -4.96 38.35
N ALA A 5 29.16 -4.53 38.35
CA ALA A 5 28.07 -5.23 37.68
C ALA A 5 28.27 -5.20 36.16
N LEU A 6 28.41 -6.38 35.55
CA LEU A 6 28.31 -6.56 34.10
C LEU A 6 26.86 -6.26 33.66
N LEU A 7 26.64 -5.11 33.05
CA LEU A 7 25.48 -4.92 32.17
C LEU A 7 25.77 -5.61 30.84
N LEU A 8 25.29 -6.85 30.72
CA LEU A 8 25.24 -7.53 29.43
C LEU A 8 24.18 -6.82 28.56
N ALA A 9 24.63 -6.02 27.60
CA ALA A 9 23.79 -5.40 26.60
C ALA A 9 23.15 -6.49 25.74
N ALA A 10 21.87 -6.79 25.99
CA ALA A 10 21.05 -7.59 25.10
C ALA A 10 20.78 -6.76 23.82
N ALA A 11 21.68 -6.85 22.85
CA ALA A 11 21.43 -6.32 21.51
C ALA A 11 20.29 -7.14 20.88
N PRO A 12 19.22 -6.50 20.37
CA PRO A 12 18.18 -7.24 19.66
C PRO A 12 18.81 -7.92 18.45
N ALA A 13 18.65 -9.24 18.35
CA ALA A 13 19.09 -10.00 17.19
C ALA A 13 18.37 -9.45 15.95
N ALA A 14 19.14 -9.05 14.94
CA ALA A 14 18.58 -8.58 13.68
C ALA A 14 17.80 -9.73 13.03
N GLU A 15 16.51 -9.52 12.78
CA GLU A 15 15.69 -10.48 12.05
C GLU A 15 16.23 -10.66 10.62
N PRO A 16 16.22 -11.89 10.06
CA PRO A 16 16.66 -12.11 8.70
C PRO A 16 15.80 -11.30 7.72
N PRO A 17 16.40 -10.75 6.64
CA PRO A 17 15.66 -9.96 5.68
C PRO A 17 14.59 -10.81 4.98
N MET A 18 13.35 -10.32 4.97
CA MET A 18 12.23 -10.99 4.29
C MET A 18 12.51 -11.21 2.81
N THR A 19 12.06 -12.36 2.31
CA THR A 19 12.00 -12.61 0.87
C THR A 19 10.99 -11.68 0.20
N VAL A 20 11.12 -11.48 -1.11
CA VAL A 20 10.16 -10.68 -1.89
C VAL A 20 8.73 -11.24 -1.76
N ASP A 21 8.60 -12.55 -1.67
CA ASP A 21 7.29 -13.19 -1.61
C ASP A 21 6.61 -13.00 -0.26
N GLU A 22 7.35 -13.05 0.84
CA GLU A 22 6.83 -12.72 2.19
C GLU A 22 6.43 -11.25 2.28
N GLU A 23 7.26 -10.35 1.76
CA GLU A 23 6.95 -8.91 1.77
C GLU A 23 5.70 -8.60 0.94
N ILE A 24 5.54 -9.24 -0.22
CA ILE A 24 4.34 -9.09 -1.05
C ILE A 24 3.08 -9.59 -0.34
N VAL A 25 3.16 -10.65 0.47
CA VAL A 25 2.02 -11.11 1.28
C VAL A 25 1.63 -10.06 2.32
N VAL A 26 2.60 -9.46 3.02
CA VAL A 26 2.34 -8.39 4.00
C VAL A 26 1.72 -7.17 3.32
N ILE A 27 2.30 -6.72 2.21
CA ILE A 27 1.79 -5.60 1.41
C ILE A 27 0.38 -5.89 0.89
N GLY A 28 0.12 -7.13 0.44
CA GLY A 28 -1.18 -7.56 -0.05
C GLY A 28 -2.26 -7.49 1.03
N LYS A 29 -2.00 -8.05 2.21
CA LYS A 29 -2.92 -7.98 3.36
C LYS A 29 -3.22 -6.53 3.76
N ARG A 30 -2.22 -5.64 3.72
CA ARG A 30 -2.44 -4.21 3.96
C ARG A 30 -3.31 -3.60 2.87
N LEU A 31 -3.00 -3.85 1.60
CA LEU A 31 -3.72 -3.33 0.44
C LEU A 31 -5.22 -3.68 0.46
N GLU A 32 -5.57 -4.90 0.87
CA GLU A 32 -6.97 -5.35 0.99
C GLU A 32 -7.77 -4.40 1.89
N GLY A 33 -7.20 -4.01 3.03
CA GLY A 33 -7.83 -3.12 4.01
C GLY A 33 -7.74 -1.62 3.72
N ILE A 34 -7.07 -1.19 2.64
CA ILE A 34 -6.97 0.25 2.31
C ILE A 34 -8.29 0.75 1.73
N SER A 35 -8.77 1.85 2.30
CA SER A 35 -9.85 2.69 1.77
C SER A 35 -9.24 3.93 1.11
N VAL A 36 -9.75 4.26 -0.08
CA VAL A 36 -9.29 5.41 -0.86
C VAL A 36 -10.39 6.45 -0.88
N LEU A 37 -10.06 7.68 -0.52
CA LEU A 37 -10.93 8.82 -0.65
C LEU A 37 -10.48 9.63 -1.87
N VAL A 38 -11.40 9.85 -2.80
CA VAL A 38 -11.16 10.69 -3.97
C VAL A 38 -12.01 11.94 -3.83
N GLY A 39 -11.34 13.09 -3.77
CA GLY A 39 -11.98 14.39 -3.71
C GLY A 39 -11.82 15.17 -5.01
N ARG A 40 -12.42 16.37 -5.05
CA ARG A 40 -12.13 17.40 -6.05
C ARG A 40 -11.76 18.68 -5.33
N THR A 41 -10.75 19.38 -5.81
CA THR A 41 -10.48 20.75 -5.37
C THR A 41 -11.54 21.71 -5.91
N PRO A 42 -11.65 22.95 -5.38
CA PRO A 42 -12.54 23.96 -5.93
C PRO A 42 -12.30 24.24 -7.42
N GLU A 43 -11.06 24.10 -7.91
CA GLU A 43 -10.69 24.25 -9.32
C GLU A 43 -10.96 22.98 -10.15
N GLY A 44 -11.63 21.97 -9.57
CA GLY A 44 -12.04 20.75 -10.25
C GLY A 44 -10.95 19.68 -10.38
N LYS A 45 -9.77 19.84 -9.76
CA LYS A 45 -8.70 18.84 -9.82
C LYS A 45 -9.02 17.66 -8.92
N LEU A 46 -8.84 16.44 -9.40
CA LEU A 46 -9.00 15.24 -8.56
C LEU A 46 -7.89 15.15 -7.51
N THR A 47 -8.28 14.97 -6.26
CA THR A 47 -7.38 14.67 -5.14
C THR A 47 -7.58 13.24 -4.68
N CYS A 48 -6.55 12.65 -4.10
CA CYS A 48 -6.62 11.31 -3.52
C CYS A 48 -5.95 11.30 -2.15
N SER A 49 -6.60 10.66 -1.18
CA SER A 49 -6.02 10.27 0.10
C SER A 49 -6.34 8.80 0.39
N VAL A 50 -5.50 8.18 1.21
CA VAL A 50 -5.70 6.82 1.71
C VAL A 50 -5.79 6.87 3.23
N ASP A 51 -6.60 6.00 3.83
CA ASP A 51 -6.72 5.89 5.28
C ASP A 51 -5.46 5.30 5.93
N ARG A 52 -4.75 4.44 5.20
CA ARG A 52 -3.50 3.81 5.60
C ARG A 52 -2.61 3.50 4.39
N THR A 53 -1.32 3.33 4.62
CA THR A 53 -0.35 2.95 3.58
C THR A 53 -0.27 1.43 3.40
N SER A 54 0.01 0.97 2.19
CA SER A 54 0.38 -0.43 1.93
C SER A 54 1.81 -0.76 2.42
N GLY A 55 2.60 0.26 2.75
CA GLY A 55 4.04 0.17 2.95
C GLY A 55 4.85 0.33 1.65
N SER A 56 4.18 0.51 0.50
CA SER A 56 4.83 0.77 -0.78
C SER A 56 4.28 2.06 -1.41
N THR A 57 5.10 3.11 -1.42
CA THR A 57 4.77 4.41 -2.05
C THR A 57 4.39 4.26 -3.52
N ARG A 58 5.02 3.33 -4.24
CA ARG A 58 4.70 3.06 -5.65
C ARG A 58 3.34 2.39 -5.82
N LEU A 59 2.95 1.52 -4.89
CA LEU A 59 1.63 0.88 -4.90
C LEU A 59 0.55 1.88 -4.51
N ASP A 60 0.76 2.68 -3.46
CA ASP A 60 -0.19 3.68 -2.98
C ASP A 60 -0.49 4.74 -4.05
N LYS A 61 0.56 5.23 -4.75
CA LYS A 61 0.39 6.14 -5.89
C LYS A 61 -0.42 5.52 -7.03
N ARG A 62 -0.19 4.23 -7.33
CA ARG A 62 -0.95 3.52 -8.36
C ARG A 62 -2.39 3.32 -7.95
N LEU A 63 -2.64 2.96 -6.69
CA LEU A 63 -3.97 2.84 -6.12
C LEU A 63 -4.74 4.16 -6.25
N CYS A 64 -4.12 5.29 -5.91
CA CYS A 64 -4.72 6.61 -6.08
C CYS A 64 -5.08 6.93 -7.55
N LYS A 65 -4.17 6.66 -8.49
CA LYS A 65 -4.44 6.84 -9.93
C LYS A 65 -5.58 5.95 -10.41
N THR A 66 -5.65 4.72 -9.91
CA THR A 66 -6.72 3.77 -10.20
C THR A 66 -8.06 4.24 -9.64
N ALA A 67 -8.09 4.76 -8.41
CA ALA A 67 -9.30 5.31 -7.81
C ALA A 67 -9.81 6.53 -8.61
N ALA A 68 -8.92 7.46 -8.95
CA ALA A 68 -9.25 8.60 -9.81
C ALA A 68 -9.75 8.16 -11.21
N LYS A 69 -9.27 7.02 -11.73
CA LYS A 69 -9.80 6.42 -12.96
C LYS A 69 -11.19 5.82 -12.75
N CYS A 70 -11.41 5.05 -11.69
CA CYS A 70 -12.72 4.49 -11.37
C CYS A 70 -13.80 5.57 -11.19
N VAL A 71 -13.47 6.70 -10.56
CA VAL A 71 -14.38 7.85 -10.45
C VAL A 71 -14.71 8.46 -11.81
N ARG A 72 -13.71 8.58 -12.70
CA ARG A 72 -13.94 9.11 -14.06
C ARG A 72 -14.74 8.16 -14.93
N ASP A 73 -14.44 6.86 -14.87
CA ASP A 73 -15.10 5.83 -15.68
C ASP A 73 -16.56 5.58 -15.23
N ASN A 74 -16.95 6.04 -14.03
CA ASN A 74 -18.30 5.92 -13.49
C ASN A 74 -18.93 7.30 -13.22
N SER A 75 -18.56 8.33 -14.00
CA SER A 75 -19.11 9.69 -13.84
C SER A 75 -20.63 9.75 -13.95
N ASP A 76 -21.21 8.86 -14.75
CA ASP A 76 -22.64 8.83 -15.05
C ASP A 76 -23.45 8.09 -13.96
N ASN A 77 -22.75 7.37 -13.07
CA ASN A 77 -23.34 6.64 -11.94
C ASN A 77 -22.38 6.70 -10.73
N PRO A 78 -22.29 7.86 -10.05
CA PRO A 78 -21.29 8.11 -9.00
C PRO A 78 -21.68 7.48 -7.65
N VAL A 79 -22.19 6.25 -7.66
CA VAL A 79 -22.53 5.51 -6.45
C VAL A 79 -21.25 4.98 -5.80
N ASP A 80 -21.05 5.32 -4.53
CA ASP A 80 -19.85 4.95 -3.77
C ASP A 80 -19.54 3.45 -3.82
N ALA A 81 -20.57 2.60 -3.74
CA ALA A 81 -20.42 1.15 -3.83
C ALA A 81 -19.87 0.68 -5.19
N VAL A 82 -20.27 1.34 -6.28
CA VAL A 82 -19.79 1.04 -7.65
C VAL A 82 -18.32 1.44 -7.79
N ILE A 83 -17.97 2.65 -7.32
CA ILE A 83 -16.59 3.14 -7.33
C ILE A 83 -15.69 2.24 -6.48
N LYS A 84 -16.14 1.88 -5.27
CA LYS A 84 -15.44 0.97 -4.37
C LYS A 84 -15.21 -0.39 -5.02
N SER A 85 -16.24 -0.99 -5.61
CA SER A 85 -16.13 -2.26 -6.33
C SER A 85 -15.12 -2.18 -7.48
N CYS A 86 -15.15 -1.08 -8.27
CA CYS A 86 -14.16 -0.85 -9.32
C CYS A 86 -12.73 -0.82 -8.76
N ILE A 87 -12.49 -0.13 -7.65
CA ILE A 87 -11.15 -0.05 -7.02
C ILE A 87 -10.70 -1.43 -6.55
N ASP A 88 -11.56 -2.14 -5.82
CA ASP A 88 -11.24 -3.44 -5.22
C ASP A 88 -10.92 -4.48 -6.29
N GLN A 89 -11.64 -4.49 -7.42
CA GLN A 89 -11.35 -5.36 -8.56
C GLN A 89 -9.96 -5.12 -9.19
N LYS A 90 -9.39 -3.92 -9.03
CA LYS A 90 -8.08 -3.60 -9.60
C LYS A 90 -6.92 -3.90 -8.65
N LYS A 91 -7.16 -3.99 -7.33
CA LYS A 91 -6.11 -4.24 -6.31
C LYS A 91 -5.23 -5.47 -6.63
N PRO A 92 -5.76 -6.65 -7.02
CA PRO A 92 -4.92 -7.81 -7.33
C PRO A 92 -3.93 -7.57 -8.47
N LYS A 93 -4.35 -6.84 -9.52
CA LYS A 93 -3.49 -6.50 -10.65
C LYS A 93 -2.36 -5.55 -10.22
N LEU A 94 -2.65 -4.58 -9.36
CA LEU A 94 -1.65 -3.66 -8.82
C LEU A 94 -0.59 -4.40 -7.99
N LEU A 95 -1.02 -5.32 -7.12
CA LEU A 95 -0.12 -6.14 -6.31
C LEU A 95 0.75 -7.06 -7.18
N ALA A 96 0.16 -7.70 -8.20
CA ALA A 96 0.89 -8.55 -9.13
C ALA A 96 1.96 -7.79 -9.93
N GLN A 97 1.68 -6.54 -10.32
CA GLN A 97 2.67 -5.65 -10.95
C GLN A 97 3.82 -5.32 -10.00
N LEU A 98 3.50 -4.95 -8.75
CA LEU A 98 4.53 -4.68 -7.74
C LEU A 98 5.43 -5.89 -7.51
N ARG A 99 4.86 -7.10 -7.39
CA ARG A 99 5.64 -8.35 -7.22
C ARG A 99 6.65 -8.56 -8.34
N LYS A 100 6.24 -8.34 -9.59
CA LYS A 100 7.13 -8.47 -10.76
C LYS A 100 8.28 -7.46 -10.71
N GLU A 101 7.98 -6.23 -10.32
CA GLU A 101 9.00 -5.17 -10.20
C GLU A 101 10.00 -5.47 -9.10
N MET A 102 9.53 -5.83 -7.89
CA MET A 102 10.41 -6.16 -6.77
C MET A 102 11.33 -7.36 -7.06
N ARG A 103 10.81 -8.39 -7.73
CA ARG A 103 11.62 -9.53 -8.18
C ARG A 103 12.68 -9.14 -9.21
N LYS A 104 12.40 -8.14 -10.04
CA LYS A 104 13.36 -7.63 -11.04
C LYS A 104 14.45 -6.78 -10.37
N GLU A 105 14.09 -5.99 -9.35
CA GLU A 105 15.04 -5.11 -8.65
C GLU A 105 15.99 -5.86 -7.71
N ARG A 106 15.60 -7.05 -7.22
CA ARG A 106 16.43 -7.90 -6.35
C ARG A 106 17.11 -9.07 -7.07
N ARG A 107 17.05 -9.10 -8.39
CA ARG A 107 17.86 -10.00 -9.23
C ARG A 107 19.18 -9.35 -9.54
#